data_AF-A0AAN7SWV7-F1
#
_entry.id   AF-A0AAN7SWV7-F1
#
_cell.length_a   1.000
_cell.length_b   1.000
_cell.length_c   1.000
_cell.angle_alpha   90.00
_cell.angle_beta   90.00
_cell.angle_gamma   90.00
#
_symmetry.space_group_name_H-M   'P 1'
#
loop_
_entity.id
_entity.type
_entity.pdbx_description
1 polymer ?
#
loop_
_entity_poly.entity_id
_entity_poly.type
_entity_poly.pdbx_seq_one_letter_code
_entity_poly.pdbx_strand_id
1 'polypeptide(L)'
;MVASGASATATPEGRYVASGLTEACRVSLFDTVEKDVAQAREVLVLRSALLLICLAAWSGDKWHMDMAMGQRGLYLAMLAHAGMLDVSESSIDVNECKLDPEIAWGDWKEHEGRHRLAHSWVIVDQEISLFSDTTPQLSVVDLHVPMPDTDDLWHAPSSADWLVLFEKTHGSTYRSPASVRDFFTKFVDGDLAGKELSPTQLRLLLHPLQAQVCQLRQFIACLPDGGSHAKSRAVSKAATKARLEEIAALLQQWYTISKQSFSGNQGTCWTTCANLIMYHLISLNTITSFKDIEQFARREVMVGPTRYGTWLQSRCIDQPEEALFHCGQILRLIRSMPKPVRPPWWAGAVYRAAMIAWATGMSRGGQPFVSETHNGDAAAQFAIDDLTPEHDLISRFVKHQEGEPMITNGDRTLSPVHVPSNVLSACAGVLEDDPSMRLADGIRRKLLIFIDTWRE
;
A
#
# COMPACT_ATOMS: atom_id res chain seq x y z
N MET A 1 -18.74 12.48 -3.91
CA MET A 1 -17.99 13.43 -4.76
C MET A 1 -17.88 14.82 -4.14
N VAL A 2 -18.98 15.53 -3.86
CA VAL A 2 -18.92 16.87 -3.21
C VAL A 2 -18.17 16.82 -1.88
N ALA A 3 -18.44 15.82 -1.03
CA ALA A 3 -17.72 15.62 0.23
C ALA A 3 -16.20 15.47 0.03
N SER A 4 -15.77 14.73 -1.00
CA SER A 4 -14.35 14.55 -1.35
C SER A 4 -13.71 15.85 -1.81
N GLY A 5 -14.41 16.66 -2.61
CA GLY A 5 -13.94 17.99 -3.00
C GLY A 5 -13.80 18.94 -1.80
N ALA A 6 -14.78 18.92 -0.90
CA ALA A 6 -14.74 19.70 0.34
C ALA A 6 -13.57 19.27 1.25
N SER A 7 -13.25 17.97 1.33
CA SER A 7 -12.12 17.48 2.13
C SER A 7 -10.75 17.88 1.58
N ALA A 8 -10.64 18.18 0.29
CA ALA A 8 -9.42 18.69 -0.32
C ALA A 8 -9.20 20.20 -0.05
N THR A 9 -10.14 20.86 0.62
CA THR A 9 -10.05 22.29 0.95
C THR A 9 -9.48 22.47 2.34
N ALA A 10 -8.48 23.36 2.49
CA ALA A 10 -7.79 23.59 3.76
C ALA A 10 -8.56 24.41 4.80
N THR A 11 -9.84 24.72 4.55
CA THR A 11 -10.63 25.60 5.42
C THR A 11 -11.45 24.82 6.45
N PRO A 12 -11.69 25.39 7.65
CA PRO A 12 -12.60 24.79 8.63
C PRO A 12 -13.99 24.48 8.06
N GLU A 13 -14.53 25.39 7.24
CA GLU A 13 -15.85 25.25 6.61
C GLU A 13 -15.88 24.05 5.65
N GLY A 14 -14.83 23.88 4.83
CA GLY A 14 -14.67 22.73 3.95
C GLY A 14 -14.67 21.41 4.72
N ARG A 15 -14.01 21.38 5.88
CA ARG A 15 -14.00 20.21 6.78
C ARG A 15 -15.38 19.91 7.36
N TYR A 16 -16.13 20.92 7.79
CA TYR A 16 -17.50 20.72 8.27
C TYR A 16 -18.42 20.19 7.18
N VAL A 17 -18.34 20.74 5.96
CA VAL A 17 -19.10 20.26 4.80
C VAL A 17 -18.74 18.83 4.44
N ALA A 18 -17.44 18.50 4.39
CA ALA A 18 -16.97 17.15 4.10
C ALA A 18 -17.47 16.14 5.13
N SER A 19 -17.41 16.50 6.42
CA SER A 19 -17.88 15.66 7.53
C SER A 19 -19.40 15.45 7.46
N GLY A 20 -20.17 16.53 7.33
CA GLY A 20 -21.64 16.45 7.30
C GLY A 20 -22.15 15.65 6.09
N LEU A 21 -21.55 15.84 4.91
CA LEU A 21 -21.92 15.09 3.72
C LEU A 21 -21.48 13.62 3.78
N THR A 22 -20.33 13.31 4.39
CA THR A 22 -19.90 11.92 4.64
C THR A 22 -20.94 11.19 5.49
N GLU A 23 -21.39 11.79 6.59
CA GLU A 23 -22.43 11.20 7.45
C GLU A 23 -23.80 11.11 6.75
N ALA A 24 -24.20 12.12 5.99
CA ALA A 24 -25.44 12.07 5.22
C ALA A 24 -25.41 10.92 4.20
N CYS A 25 -24.31 10.77 3.44
CA CYS A 25 -24.13 9.65 2.51
C CYS A 25 -24.18 8.30 3.22
N ARG A 26 -23.54 8.18 4.39
CA ARG A 26 -23.55 6.95 5.20
C ARG A 26 -24.96 6.55 5.61
N VAL A 27 -25.72 7.49 6.17
CA VAL A 27 -27.11 7.25 6.61
C VAL A 27 -27.99 6.90 5.41
N SER A 28 -27.90 7.66 4.31
CA SER A 28 -28.71 7.41 3.11
C SER A 28 -28.41 6.06 2.46
N LEU A 29 -27.13 5.65 2.38
CA LEU A 29 -26.77 4.34 1.82
C LEU A 29 -27.32 3.20 2.68
N PHE A 30 -27.21 3.34 4.01
CA PHE A 30 -27.74 2.33 4.92
C PHE A 30 -29.27 2.23 4.82
N ASP A 31 -29.97 3.36 4.88
CA ASP A 31 -31.43 3.44 4.75
C ASP A 31 -31.93 2.87 3.41
N THR A 32 -31.20 3.12 2.32
CA THR A 32 -31.53 2.55 0.99
C THR A 32 -31.48 1.03 0.99
N VAL A 33 -30.42 0.45 1.55
CA VAL A 33 -30.22 -1.01 1.59
C VAL A 33 -31.17 -1.69 2.58
N GLU A 34 -31.47 -1.03 3.71
CA GLU A 34 -32.38 -1.56 4.73
C GLU A 34 -33.83 -1.63 4.23
N LYS A 35 -34.26 -0.62 3.45
CA LYS A 35 -35.61 -0.58 2.88
C LYS A 35 -35.83 -1.58 1.76
N ASP A 36 -34.78 -1.87 0.98
CA ASP A 36 -34.83 -2.84 -0.11
C ASP A 36 -33.49 -3.57 -0.23
N VAL A 37 -33.46 -4.82 0.22
CA VAL A 37 -32.26 -5.67 0.21
C VAL A 37 -31.76 -5.92 -1.21
N ALA A 38 -32.62 -5.82 -2.26
CA ALA A 38 -32.16 -5.95 -3.64
C ALA A 38 -31.15 -4.85 -4.02
N GLN A 39 -31.27 -3.66 -3.41
CA GLN A 39 -30.33 -2.55 -3.60
C GLN A 39 -28.90 -2.91 -3.18
N ALA A 40 -28.72 -3.92 -2.32
CA ALA A 40 -27.39 -4.39 -1.93
C ALA A 40 -26.56 -4.92 -3.10
N ARG A 41 -27.22 -5.31 -4.20
CA ARG A 41 -26.58 -5.84 -5.41
C ARG A 41 -26.41 -4.79 -6.51
N GLU A 42 -26.97 -3.59 -6.31
CA GLU A 42 -26.95 -2.54 -7.32
C GLU A 42 -25.57 -1.90 -7.46
N VAL A 43 -25.09 -1.80 -8.70
CA VAL A 43 -23.75 -1.28 -9.02
C VAL A 43 -23.57 0.15 -8.51
N LEU A 44 -24.60 0.98 -8.60
CA LEU A 44 -24.56 2.36 -8.11
C LEU A 44 -24.43 2.45 -6.58
N VAL A 45 -25.08 1.54 -5.85
CA VAL A 45 -24.98 1.47 -4.38
C VAL A 45 -23.57 1.04 -3.97
N LEU A 46 -23.06 -0.04 -4.58
CA LEU A 46 -21.71 -0.54 -4.31
C LEU A 46 -20.61 0.47 -4.68
N ARG A 47 -20.81 1.22 -5.78
CA ARG A 47 -19.89 2.32 -6.17
C ARG A 47 -19.95 3.50 -5.21
N SER A 48 -21.15 3.86 -4.75
CA SER A 48 -21.33 4.93 -3.77
C SER A 48 -20.72 4.57 -2.43
N ALA A 49 -20.91 3.32 -2.00
CA ALA A 49 -20.27 2.76 -0.81
C ALA A 49 -18.74 2.77 -0.92
N LEU A 50 -18.17 2.38 -2.08
CA LEU A 50 -16.73 2.45 -2.32
C LEU A 50 -16.20 3.87 -2.10
N LEU A 51 -16.85 4.87 -2.72
CA LEU A 51 -16.45 6.28 -2.58
C LEU A 51 -16.56 6.78 -1.13
N LEU A 52 -17.60 6.35 -0.40
CA LEU A 52 -17.77 6.66 1.01
C LEU A 52 -16.61 6.08 1.83
N ILE A 53 -16.29 4.80 1.65
CA ILE A 53 -15.21 4.13 2.38
C ILE A 53 -13.85 4.78 2.08
N CYS A 54 -13.55 5.06 0.81
CA CYS A 54 -12.31 5.76 0.43
C CYS A 54 -12.16 7.11 1.12
N LEU A 55 -13.24 7.88 1.24
CA LEU A 55 -13.21 9.18 1.90
C LEU A 55 -13.08 9.05 3.41
N ALA A 56 -13.89 8.18 4.03
CA ALA A 56 -13.99 8.05 5.48
C ALA A 56 -12.71 7.45 6.10
N ALA A 57 -12.13 6.43 5.46
CA ALA A 57 -10.95 5.71 5.95
C ALA A 57 -9.70 6.60 6.11
N TRP A 58 -9.60 7.68 5.33
CA TRP A 58 -8.45 8.59 5.31
C TRP A 58 -8.79 10.03 5.73
N SER A 59 -9.98 10.22 6.32
CA SER A 59 -10.50 11.55 6.66
C SER A 59 -9.73 12.27 7.77
N GLY A 60 -8.95 11.55 8.58
CA GLY A 60 -8.31 12.08 9.79
C GLY A 60 -9.31 12.37 10.93
N ASP A 61 -10.57 12.00 10.75
CA ASP A 61 -11.57 11.98 11.83
C ASP A 61 -11.70 10.56 12.37
N LYS A 62 -11.46 10.40 13.68
CA LYS A 62 -11.45 9.07 14.30
C LYS A 62 -12.76 8.32 14.11
N TRP A 63 -13.90 9.00 14.25
CA TRP A 63 -15.21 8.35 14.12
C TRP A 63 -15.43 7.83 12.70
N HIS A 64 -15.17 8.64 11.68
CA HIS A 64 -15.30 8.21 10.29
C HIS A 64 -14.33 7.07 9.94
N MET A 65 -13.09 7.16 10.42
CA MET A 65 -12.08 6.11 10.18
C MET A 65 -12.52 4.78 10.80
N ASP A 66 -12.91 4.78 12.08
CA ASP A 66 -13.38 3.58 12.79
C ASP A 66 -14.66 3.00 12.13
N MET A 67 -15.57 3.87 11.70
CA MET A 67 -16.78 3.47 10.96
C MET A 67 -16.44 2.82 9.62
N ALA A 68 -15.52 3.41 8.85
CA ALA A 68 -15.10 2.87 7.56
C ALA A 68 -14.52 1.47 7.71
N MET A 69 -13.76 1.20 8.78
CA MET A 69 -13.24 -0.14 9.07
C MET A 69 -14.35 -1.18 9.24
N GLY A 70 -15.41 -0.84 9.99
CA GLY A 70 -16.54 -1.74 10.20
C GLY A 70 -17.40 -1.93 8.95
N GLN A 71 -17.76 -0.84 8.28
CA GLN A 71 -18.64 -0.87 7.11
C GLN A 71 -17.96 -1.45 5.87
N ARG A 72 -16.62 -1.40 5.77
CA ARG A 72 -15.87 -2.09 4.72
C ARG A 72 -16.27 -3.56 4.63
N GLY A 73 -16.32 -4.27 5.76
CA GLY A 73 -16.68 -5.69 5.78
C GLY A 73 -18.11 -5.96 5.33
N LEU A 74 -19.05 -5.09 5.70
CA LEU A 74 -20.43 -5.16 5.22
C LEU A 74 -20.50 -5.04 3.70
N TYR A 75 -19.85 -4.02 3.13
CA TYR A 75 -19.92 -3.78 1.69
C TYR A 75 -19.15 -4.83 0.87
N LEU A 76 -18.05 -5.37 1.40
CA LEU A 76 -17.35 -6.50 0.77
C LEU A 76 -18.21 -7.76 0.75
N ALA A 77 -18.98 -8.03 1.82
CA ALA A 77 -19.94 -9.13 1.82
C ALA A 77 -21.05 -8.89 0.80
N MET A 78 -21.59 -7.67 0.69
CA MET A 78 -22.58 -7.32 -0.33
C MET A 78 -22.04 -7.51 -1.75
N LEU A 79 -20.81 -7.06 -2.00
CA LEU A 79 -20.10 -7.24 -3.28
C LEU A 79 -19.99 -8.72 -3.66
N ALA A 80 -19.57 -9.57 -2.73
CA ALA A 80 -19.49 -11.02 -2.93
C ALA A 80 -20.88 -11.64 -3.17
N HIS A 81 -21.88 -11.28 -2.37
CA HIS A 81 -23.26 -11.77 -2.55
C HIS A 81 -23.93 -11.26 -3.83
N ALA A 82 -23.45 -10.17 -4.42
CA ALA A 82 -23.87 -9.68 -5.73
C ALA A 82 -23.24 -10.47 -6.90
N GLY A 83 -22.35 -11.43 -6.61
CA GLY A 83 -21.62 -12.22 -7.61
C GLY A 83 -20.59 -11.40 -8.38
N MET A 84 -20.15 -10.25 -7.84
CA MET A 84 -19.20 -9.37 -8.53
C MET A 84 -17.76 -9.92 -8.54
N LEU A 85 -17.49 -10.94 -7.73
CA LEU A 85 -16.18 -11.60 -7.65
C LEU A 85 -16.14 -12.92 -8.43
N ASP A 86 -17.29 -13.40 -8.93
CA ASP A 86 -17.43 -14.68 -9.60
C ASP A 86 -16.89 -14.64 -11.03
N VAL A 87 -16.71 -15.83 -11.62
CA VAL A 87 -16.30 -15.97 -13.03
C VAL A 87 -17.32 -15.27 -13.94
N SER A 88 -16.82 -14.44 -14.85
CA SER A 88 -17.59 -13.84 -15.94
C SER A 88 -16.91 -14.16 -17.28
N GLU A 89 -17.27 -15.30 -17.86
CA GLU A 89 -16.75 -15.70 -19.17
C GLU A 89 -17.55 -15.01 -20.27
N SER A 90 -16.86 -14.22 -21.09
CA SER A 90 -17.39 -13.62 -22.29
C SER A 90 -16.44 -13.88 -23.45
N SER A 91 -17.02 -14.25 -24.58
CA SER A 91 -16.34 -14.37 -25.86
C SER A 91 -17.14 -13.56 -26.86
N ILE A 92 -16.48 -12.62 -27.52
CA ILE A 92 -17.15 -11.69 -28.43
C ILE A 92 -16.47 -11.79 -29.79
N ASP A 93 -17.24 -12.08 -30.84
CA ASP A 93 -16.78 -11.99 -32.22
C ASP A 93 -16.84 -10.53 -32.68
N VAL A 94 -15.70 -9.98 -33.08
CA VAL A 94 -15.60 -8.58 -33.50
C VAL A 94 -16.42 -8.33 -34.77
N ASN A 95 -16.66 -9.34 -35.61
CA ASN A 95 -17.53 -9.21 -36.78
C ASN A 95 -19.00 -9.03 -36.39
N GLU A 96 -19.43 -9.62 -35.28
CA GLU A 96 -20.78 -9.39 -34.74
C GLU A 96 -20.90 -7.97 -34.17
N CYS A 97 -19.87 -7.48 -33.48
CA CYS A 97 -19.82 -6.09 -33.01
C CYS A 97 -19.94 -5.07 -34.16
N LYS A 98 -19.42 -5.38 -35.34
CA LYS A 98 -19.51 -4.51 -36.53
C LYS A 98 -20.95 -4.33 -37.03
N LEU A 99 -21.86 -5.26 -36.72
CA LEU A 99 -23.26 -5.17 -37.11
C LEU A 99 -24.01 -4.10 -36.33
N ASP A 100 -23.75 -4.00 -35.02
CA ASP A 100 -24.30 -2.96 -34.14
C ASP A 100 -23.26 -2.51 -33.09
N PRO A 101 -22.34 -1.60 -33.46
CA PRO A 101 -21.26 -1.16 -32.59
C PRO A 101 -21.74 -0.45 -31.32
N GLU A 102 -22.86 0.26 -31.37
CA GLU A 102 -23.38 1.03 -30.23
C GLU A 102 -23.90 0.10 -29.14
N ILE A 103 -24.69 -0.92 -29.51
CA ILE A 103 -25.18 -1.92 -28.55
C ILE A 103 -24.01 -2.72 -27.98
N ALA A 104 -23.13 -3.23 -28.84
CA ALA A 104 -21.96 -4.01 -28.39
C ALA A 104 -21.06 -3.22 -27.44
N TRP A 105 -20.82 -1.93 -27.73
CA TRP A 105 -20.03 -1.06 -26.86
C TRP A 105 -20.74 -0.76 -25.54
N GLY A 106 -22.06 -0.57 -25.56
CA GLY A 106 -22.90 -0.40 -24.37
C GLY A 106 -22.80 -1.59 -23.42
N ASP A 107 -23.03 -2.80 -23.95
CA ASP A 107 -22.97 -4.06 -23.20
C ASP A 107 -21.56 -4.29 -22.64
N TRP A 108 -20.52 -4.08 -23.45
CA TRP A 108 -19.14 -4.21 -23.00
C TRP A 108 -18.82 -3.23 -21.86
N LYS A 109 -19.25 -1.96 -21.96
CA LYS A 109 -19.03 -0.95 -20.91
C LYS A 109 -19.70 -1.33 -19.60
N GLU A 110 -20.88 -1.95 -19.64
CA GLU A 110 -21.56 -2.42 -18.43
C GLU A 110 -20.75 -3.52 -17.73
N HIS A 111 -20.32 -4.54 -18.48
CA HIS A 111 -19.51 -5.64 -17.95
C HIS A 111 -18.17 -5.15 -17.42
N GLU A 112 -17.46 -4.35 -18.21
CA GLU A 112 -16.17 -3.77 -17.83
C GLU A 112 -16.31 -2.85 -16.61
N GLY A 113 -17.39 -2.10 -16.51
CA GLY A 113 -17.71 -1.27 -15.35
C GLY A 113 -17.85 -2.09 -14.06
N ARG A 114 -18.43 -3.30 -14.15
CA ARG A 114 -18.52 -4.24 -13.02
C ARG A 114 -17.15 -4.81 -12.65
N HIS A 115 -16.34 -5.22 -13.63
CA HIS A 115 -14.98 -5.71 -13.38
C HIS A 115 -14.12 -4.65 -12.69
N ARG A 116 -14.13 -3.41 -13.21
CA ARG A 116 -13.41 -2.28 -12.62
C ARG A 116 -13.87 -1.97 -11.20
N LEU A 117 -15.18 -2.03 -10.92
CA LEU A 117 -15.71 -1.81 -9.58
C LEU A 117 -15.25 -2.89 -8.60
N ALA A 118 -15.30 -4.17 -8.99
CA ALA A 118 -14.83 -5.28 -8.17
C ALA A 118 -13.35 -5.13 -7.80
N HIS A 119 -12.49 -4.84 -8.79
CA HIS A 119 -11.06 -4.64 -8.56
C HIS A 119 -10.73 -3.37 -7.78
N SER A 120 -11.56 -2.32 -7.90
CA SER A 120 -11.42 -1.13 -7.05
C SER A 120 -11.66 -1.45 -5.58
N TRP A 121 -12.61 -2.33 -5.28
CA TRP A 121 -12.81 -2.84 -3.92
C TRP A 121 -11.63 -3.67 -3.42
N VAL A 122 -11.03 -4.51 -4.28
CA VAL A 122 -9.80 -5.26 -3.95
C VAL A 122 -8.67 -4.30 -3.56
N ILE A 123 -8.48 -3.21 -4.32
CA ILE A 123 -7.45 -2.21 -4.04
C ILE A 123 -7.71 -1.50 -2.70
N VAL A 124 -8.94 -1.08 -2.44
CA VAL A 124 -9.30 -0.39 -1.19
C VAL A 124 -9.18 -1.32 0.03
N ASP A 125 -9.63 -2.56 -0.10
CA ASP A 125 -9.47 -3.59 0.94
C ASP A 125 -7.98 -3.83 1.25
N GLN A 126 -7.14 -3.91 0.22
CA GLN A 126 -5.69 -4.02 0.36
C GLN A 126 -5.10 -2.83 1.13
N GLU A 127 -5.39 -1.60 0.71
CA GLU A 127 -4.83 -0.38 1.31
C GLU A 127 -5.21 -0.27 2.78
N ILE A 128 -6.51 -0.35 3.07
CA ILE A 128 -6.99 -0.23 4.44
C ILE A 128 -6.36 -1.33 5.31
N SER A 129 -6.29 -2.56 4.82
CA SER A 129 -5.71 -3.68 5.56
C SER A 129 -4.23 -3.49 5.86
N LEU A 130 -3.46 -2.96 4.91
CA LEU A 130 -2.03 -2.70 5.10
C LEU A 130 -1.81 -1.72 6.26
N PHE A 131 -2.55 -0.61 6.27
CA PHE A 131 -2.37 0.44 7.27
C PHE A 131 -2.99 0.12 8.63
N SER A 132 -3.93 -0.83 8.69
CA SER A 132 -4.52 -1.33 9.93
C SER A 132 -3.84 -2.59 10.50
N ASP A 133 -2.76 -3.08 9.89
CA ASP A 133 -2.08 -4.33 10.25
C ASP A 133 -3.03 -5.55 10.32
N THR A 134 -4.02 -5.57 9.41
CA THR A 134 -4.95 -6.68 9.23
C THR A 134 -4.70 -7.38 7.91
N THR A 135 -5.18 -8.61 7.80
CA THR A 135 -5.21 -9.32 6.51
C THR A 135 -6.32 -8.69 5.65
N PRO A 136 -6.11 -8.53 4.32
CA PRO A 136 -7.21 -8.28 3.38
C PRO A 136 -8.37 -9.24 3.63
N GLN A 137 -9.59 -8.71 3.59
CA GLN A 137 -10.81 -9.50 3.83
C GLN A 137 -11.19 -10.32 2.60
N LEU A 138 -10.85 -9.82 1.40
CA LEU A 138 -11.02 -10.58 0.18
C LEU A 138 -9.90 -11.62 0.04
N SER A 139 -10.28 -12.89 -0.11
CA SER A 139 -9.31 -13.95 -0.38
C SER A 139 -9.02 -14.03 -1.87
N VAL A 140 -7.75 -14.16 -2.25
CA VAL A 140 -7.37 -14.34 -3.67
C VAL A 140 -8.04 -15.56 -4.31
N VAL A 141 -8.37 -16.59 -3.53
CA VAL A 141 -9.02 -17.80 -4.05
C VAL A 141 -10.44 -17.55 -4.55
N ASP A 142 -11.09 -16.49 -4.06
CA ASP A 142 -12.45 -16.09 -4.39
C ASP A 142 -12.48 -14.98 -5.47
N LEU A 143 -11.32 -14.47 -5.89
CA LEU A 143 -11.19 -13.42 -6.91
C LEU A 143 -11.16 -14.02 -8.32
N HIS A 144 -12.33 -14.44 -8.80
CA HIS A 144 -12.53 -15.10 -10.08
C HIS A 144 -12.96 -14.16 -11.21
N VAL A 145 -13.37 -12.95 -10.87
CA VAL A 145 -13.75 -11.91 -11.83
C VAL A 145 -12.59 -11.62 -12.81
N PRO A 146 -12.86 -11.48 -14.12
CA PRO A 146 -11.84 -11.12 -15.09
C PRO A 146 -11.17 -9.80 -14.77
N MET A 147 -9.86 -9.71 -14.98
CA MET A 147 -9.11 -8.46 -14.84
C MET A 147 -9.69 -7.36 -15.74
N PRO A 148 -9.61 -6.08 -15.35
CA PRO A 148 -10.02 -4.98 -16.21
C PRO A 148 -9.19 -4.93 -17.50
N ASP A 149 -9.81 -4.51 -18.58
CA ASP A 149 -9.14 -4.25 -19.85
C ASP A 149 -8.35 -2.93 -19.81
N THR A 150 -7.76 -2.54 -20.93
CA THR A 150 -6.98 -1.31 -21.07
C THR A 150 -7.83 -0.06 -20.83
N ASP A 151 -7.21 0.96 -20.22
CA ASP A 151 -7.86 2.26 -19.99
C ASP A 151 -8.21 2.97 -21.31
N ASP A 152 -7.46 2.73 -22.38
CA ASP A 152 -7.74 3.26 -23.71
C ASP A 152 -9.09 2.79 -24.26
N LEU A 153 -9.44 1.51 -24.05
CA LEU A 153 -10.76 0.98 -24.42
C LEU A 153 -11.87 1.58 -23.57
N TRP A 154 -11.62 1.73 -22.26
CA TRP A 154 -12.59 2.29 -21.33
C TRP A 154 -12.91 3.76 -21.62
N HIS A 155 -11.89 4.52 -22.04
CA HIS A 155 -11.99 5.95 -22.34
C HIS A 155 -12.23 6.26 -23.82
N ALA A 156 -12.52 5.26 -24.65
CA ALA A 156 -12.87 5.47 -26.04
C ALA A 156 -14.03 6.48 -26.16
N PRO A 157 -13.92 7.51 -27.02
CA PRO A 157 -14.89 8.60 -27.06
C PRO A 157 -16.18 8.24 -27.82
N SER A 158 -16.16 7.18 -28.64
CA SER A 158 -17.30 6.69 -29.40
C SER A 158 -17.26 5.16 -29.58
N SER A 159 -18.38 4.56 -29.98
CA SER A 159 -18.45 3.13 -30.32
C SER A 159 -17.54 2.75 -31.47
N ALA A 160 -17.40 3.64 -32.47
CA ALA A 160 -16.54 3.44 -33.62
C ALA A 160 -15.06 3.42 -33.21
N ASP A 161 -14.63 4.37 -32.37
CA ASP A 161 -13.27 4.42 -31.86
C ASP A 161 -12.97 3.21 -30.95
N TRP A 162 -13.93 2.84 -30.10
CA TRP A 162 -13.85 1.64 -29.27
C TRP A 162 -13.65 0.40 -30.14
N LEU A 163 -14.44 0.21 -31.21
CA LEU A 163 -14.37 -0.97 -32.05
C LEU A 163 -13.01 -1.10 -32.76
N VAL A 164 -12.46 0.02 -33.25
CA VAL A 164 -11.12 0.05 -33.86
C VAL A 164 -10.04 -0.33 -32.84
N LEU A 165 -10.11 0.23 -31.62
CA LEU A 165 -9.19 -0.12 -30.55
C LEU A 165 -9.36 -1.57 -30.10
N PHE A 166 -10.60 -2.07 -30.04
CA PHE A 166 -10.95 -3.40 -29.59
C PHE A 166 -10.42 -4.46 -30.56
N GLU A 167 -10.61 -4.25 -31.87
CA GLU A 167 -10.03 -5.09 -32.92
C GLU A 167 -8.50 -5.06 -32.91
N LYS A 168 -7.89 -3.90 -32.65
CA LYS A 168 -6.43 -3.76 -32.55
C LYS A 168 -5.87 -4.54 -31.35
N THR A 169 -6.53 -4.47 -30.20
CA THR A 169 -6.06 -5.08 -28.95
C THR A 169 -6.30 -6.58 -28.92
N HIS A 170 -7.47 -7.05 -29.40
CA HIS A 170 -7.92 -8.43 -29.23
C HIS A 170 -7.98 -9.24 -30.54
N GLY A 171 -7.77 -8.61 -31.70
CA GLY A 171 -7.88 -9.25 -32.99
C GLY A 171 -9.34 -9.53 -33.37
N SER A 172 -9.61 -10.70 -33.96
CA SER A 172 -10.95 -11.07 -34.45
C SER A 172 -11.90 -11.58 -33.36
N THR A 173 -11.37 -12.02 -32.21
CA THR A 173 -12.17 -12.65 -31.17
C THR A 173 -11.63 -12.27 -29.81
N TYR A 174 -12.45 -11.58 -29.02
CA TYR A 174 -12.16 -11.27 -27.64
C TYR A 174 -12.47 -12.45 -26.73
N ARG A 175 -11.64 -12.62 -25.70
CA ARG A 175 -11.88 -13.54 -24.58
C ARG A 175 -11.60 -12.82 -23.28
N SER A 176 -12.43 -13.06 -22.28
CA SER A 176 -12.21 -12.53 -20.93
C SER A 176 -10.76 -12.78 -20.48
N PRO A 177 -10.07 -11.76 -19.95
CA PRO A 177 -8.73 -11.93 -19.40
C PRO A 177 -8.75 -12.82 -18.15
N ALA A 178 -7.58 -13.31 -17.77
CA ALA A 178 -7.41 -14.11 -16.57
C ALA A 178 -7.86 -13.34 -15.31
N SER A 179 -8.36 -14.06 -14.32
CA SER A 179 -8.69 -13.50 -13.00
C SER A 179 -7.43 -13.15 -12.19
N VAL A 180 -7.56 -12.38 -11.10
CA VAL A 180 -6.43 -12.12 -10.18
C VAL A 180 -5.86 -13.43 -9.63
N ARG A 181 -6.73 -14.41 -9.34
CA ARG A 181 -6.32 -15.74 -8.90
C ARG A 181 -5.41 -16.43 -9.91
N ASP A 182 -5.85 -16.54 -11.15
CA ASP A 182 -5.10 -17.22 -12.21
C ASP A 182 -3.82 -16.46 -12.56
N PHE A 183 -3.89 -15.13 -12.53
CA PHE A 183 -2.76 -14.25 -12.77
C PHE A 183 -1.69 -14.38 -11.68
N PHE A 184 -2.08 -14.52 -10.41
CA PHE A 184 -1.16 -14.78 -9.31
C PHE A 184 -0.49 -16.16 -9.41
N THR A 185 -1.23 -17.20 -9.83
CA THR A 185 -0.64 -18.53 -10.09
C THR A 185 0.47 -18.43 -11.14
N LYS A 186 0.20 -17.80 -12.29
CA LYS A 186 1.20 -17.55 -13.35
C LYS A 186 2.40 -16.74 -12.85
N PHE A 187 2.17 -15.79 -11.94
CA PHE A 187 3.24 -15.00 -11.35
C PHE A 187 4.18 -15.87 -10.50
N VAL A 188 3.62 -16.70 -9.62
CA VAL A 188 4.36 -17.63 -8.75
C VAL A 188 5.10 -18.69 -9.56
N ASP A 189 4.49 -19.19 -10.64
CA ASP A 189 5.10 -20.18 -11.54
C ASP A 189 6.25 -19.59 -12.39
N GLY A 190 6.42 -18.25 -12.39
CA GLY A 190 7.46 -17.56 -13.15
C GLY A 190 7.08 -17.24 -14.59
N ASP A 191 5.86 -17.57 -15.03
CA ASP A 191 5.36 -17.35 -16.40
C ASP A 191 5.28 -15.87 -16.80
N LEU A 192 5.30 -14.97 -15.83
CA LEU A 192 5.27 -13.52 -16.06
C LEU A 192 6.67 -12.89 -16.15
N ALA A 193 7.74 -13.65 -15.91
CA ALA A 193 9.10 -13.15 -16.06
C ALA A 193 9.35 -12.69 -17.51
N GLY A 194 9.91 -11.51 -17.68
CA GLY A 194 10.18 -10.95 -19.01
C GLY A 194 8.97 -10.32 -19.71
N LYS A 195 7.76 -10.35 -19.12
CA LYS A 195 6.58 -9.70 -19.70
C LYS A 195 6.42 -8.27 -19.18
N GLU A 196 5.88 -7.41 -20.03
CA GLU A 196 5.46 -6.06 -19.63
C GLU A 196 4.04 -6.12 -19.06
N LEU A 197 3.87 -5.56 -17.87
CA LEU A 197 2.61 -5.55 -17.14
C LEU A 197 2.12 -4.12 -16.94
N SER A 198 0.80 -3.92 -16.98
CA SER A 198 0.19 -2.63 -16.70
C SER A 198 0.29 -2.24 -15.22
N PRO A 199 0.21 -0.93 -14.88
CA PRO A 199 0.15 -0.50 -13.48
C PRO A 199 -0.96 -1.19 -12.68
N THR A 200 -2.12 -1.45 -13.28
CA THR A 200 -3.24 -2.14 -12.62
C THR A 200 -2.93 -3.61 -12.36
N GLN A 201 -2.32 -4.31 -13.32
CA GLN A 201 -1.86 -5.70 -13.13
C GLN A 201 -0.84 -5.81 -12.00
N LEU A 202 0.15 -4.92 -11.99
CA LEU A 202 1.15 -4.85 -10.94
C LEU A 202 0.52 -4.52 -9.58
N ARG A 203 -0.43 -3.58 -9.52
CA ARG A 203 -1.17 -3.24 -8.29
C ARG A 203 -1.84 -4.46 -7.69
N LEU A 204 -2.54 -5.25 -8.52
CA LEU A 204 -3.35 -6.38 -8.07
C LEU A 204 -2.52 -7.59 -7.66
N LEU A 205 -1.31 -7.78 -8.21
CA LEU A 205 -0.38 -8.81 -7.73
C LEU A 205 0.13 -8.56 -6.30
N LEU A 206 0.17 -7.31 -5.85
CA LEU A 206 0.59 -7.00 -4.47
C LEU A 206 -0.45 -7.46 -3.43
N HIS A 207 -1.72 -7.63 -3.82
CA HIS A 207 -2.79 -8.03 -2.90
C HIS A 207 -2.54 -9.42 -2.26
N PRO A 208 -2.38 -10.52 -3.02
CA PRO A 208 -2.11 -11.83 -2.45
C PRO A 208 -0.78 -11.89 -1.67
N LEU A 209 0.27 -11.20 -2.15
CA LEU A 209 1.55 -11.12 -1.44
C LEU A 209 1.38 -10.47 -0.07
N GLN A 210 0.68 -9.33 0.00
CA GLN A 210 0.37 -8.66 1.26
C GLN A 210 -0.44 -9.55 2.20
N ALA A 211 -1.46 -10.23 1.69
CA ALA A 211 -2.31 -11.10 2.51
C ALA A 211 -1.49 -12.21 3.19
N GLN A 212 -0.58 -12.85 2.46
CA GLN A 212 0.32 -13.87 3.00
C GLN A 212 1.25 -13.29 4.08
N VAL A 213 1.86 -12.11 3.83
CA VAL A 213 2.72 -11.45 4.83
C VAL A 213 1.93 -11.13 6.11
N CYS A 214 0.73 -10.58 6.00
CA CYS A 214 -0.13 -10.27 7.15
C CYS A 214 -0.45 -11.53 7.97
N GLN A 215 -0.85 -12.62 7.30
CA GLN A 215 -1.16 -13.89 7.96
C GLN A 215 0.04 -14.47 8.72
N LEU A 216 1.22 -14.48 8.09
CA LEU A 216 2.45 -15.00 8.72
C LEU A 216 2.89 -14.13 9.90
N ARG A 217 2.78 -12.79 9.79
CA ARG A 217 3.08 -11.87 10.90
C ARG A 217 2.09 -12.02 12.06
N GLN A 218 0.81 -12.21 11.79
CA GLN A 218 -0.18 -12.52 12.82
C GLN A 218 0.14 -13.85 13.52
N PHE A 219 0.54 -14.87 12.77
CA PHE A 219 0.97 -16.14 13.36
C PHE A 219 2.19 -15.98 14.28
N ILE A 220 3.21 -15.20 13.87
CA ILE A 220 4.37 -14.87 14.73
C ILE A 220 3.94 -14.17 16.02
N ALA A 221 2.98 -13.24 15.94
CA ALA A 221 2.47 -12.53 17.11
C ALA A 221 1.84 -13.48 18.15
N CYS A 222 1.25 -14.58 17.71
CA CYS A 222 0.69 -15.64 18.56
C CYS A 222 1.74 -16.57 19.20
N LEU A 223 3.03 -16.39 18.91
CA LEU A 223 4.13 -17.20 19.46
C LEU A 223 4.87 -16.43 20.57
N PRO A 224 4.40 -16.47 21.83
CA PRO A 224 5.03 -15.76 22.94
C PRO A 224 6.43 -16.31 23.25
N ASP A 225 7.27 -15.43 23.78
CA ASP A 225 8.64 -15.78 24.20
C ASP A 225 8.66 -16.48 25.57
N GLY A 226 9.57 -17.45 25.74
CA GLY A 226 9.73 -18.21 27.00
C GLY A 226 8.71 -19.33 27.21
N GLY A 227 8.86 -20.14 28.27
CA GLY A 227 7.91 -21.20 28.70
C GLY A 227 8.23 -22.63 28.22
N SER A 228 7.47 -23.62 28.71
CA SER A 228 7.72 -25.08 28.52
C SER A 228 7.86 -25.52 27.06
N HIS A 229 7.16 -24.86 26.13
CA HIS A 229 7.19 -25.16 24.69
C HIS A 229 8.10 -24.23 23.87
N ALA A 230 9.10 -23.57 24.49
CA ALA A 230 9.97 -22.62 23.82
C ALA A 230 10.67 -23.20 22.56
N LYS A 231 11.11 -24.47 22.63
CA LYS A 231 11.74 -25.14 21.48
C LYS A 231 10.80 -25.30 20.29
N SER A 232 9.57 -25.79 20.52
CA SER A 232 8.56 -25.95 19.46
C SER A 232 8.19 -24.61 18.83
N ARG A 233 7.97 -23.57 19.65
CA ARG A 233 7.70 -22.22 19.16
C ARG A 233 8.86 -21.63 18.37
N ALA A 234 10.11 -21.89 18.76
CA ALA A 234 11.27 -21.45 18.00
C ALA A 234 11.31 -22.08 16.61
N VAL A 235 10.98 -23.37 16.49
CA VAL A 235 10.86 -24.06 15.20
C VAL A 235 9.75 -23.44 14.35
N SER A 236 8.56 -23.20 14.93
CA SER A 236 7.47 -22.52 14.22
C SER A 236 7.87 -21.13 13.74
N LYS A 237 8.52 -20.32 14.59
CA LYS A 237 9.02 -18.99 14.21
C LYS A 237 10.01 -19.05 13.06
N ALA A 238 10.97 -19.99 13.12
CA ALA A 238 11.95 -20.16 12.04
C ALA A 238 11.29 -20.56 10.71
N ALA A 239 10.34 -21.50 10.74
CA ALA A 239 9.58 -21.90 9.55
C ALA A 239 8.76 -20.74 8.98
N THR A 240 8.12 -19.93 9.84
CA THR A 240 7.36 -18.75 9.40
C THR A 240 8.27 -17.68 8.81
N LYS A 241 9.46 -17.47 9.37
CA LYS A 241 10.47 -16.56 8.80
C LYS A 241 10.95 -17.01 7.43
N ALA A 242 11.22 -18.31 7.23
CA ALA A 242 11.55 -18.85 5.92
C ALA A 242 10.44 -18.58 4.88
N ARG A 243 9.16 -18.70 5.26
CA ARG A 243 8.04 -18.32 4.38
C ARG A 243 7.99 -16.83 4.06
N LEU A 244 8.36 -15.96 5.01
CA LEU A 244 8.49 -14.52 4.73
C LEU A 244 9.63 -14.22 3.75
N GLU A 245 10.75 -14.95 3.83
CA GLU A 245 11.86 -14.85 2.87
C GLU A 245 11.45 -15.29 1.45
N GLU A 246 10.67 -16.36 1.33
CA GLU A 246 10.09 -16.78 0.04
C GLU A 246 9.21 -15.68 -0.57
N ILE A 247 8.37 -15.03 0.24
CA ILE A 247 7.52 -13.91 -0.23
C ILE A 247 8.39 -12.70 -0.56
N ALA A 248 9.47 -12.44 0.18
CA ALA A 248 10.42 -11.38 -0.15
C ALA A 248 11.08 -11.61 -1.52
N ALA A 249 11.39 -12.86 -1.87
CA ALA A 249 11.88 -13.21 -3.21
C ALA A 249 10.82 -12.95 -4.31
N LEU A 250 9.56 -13.29 -4.06
CA LEU A 250 8.45 -12.94 -4.97
C LEU A 250 8.28 -11.43 -5.11
N LEU A 251 8.39 -10.67 -4.02
CA LEU A 251 8.38 -9.20 -4.06
C LEU A 251 9.53 -8.67 -4.93
N GLN A 252 10.74 -9.23 -4.84
CA GLN A 252 11.85 -8.85 -5.71
C GLN A 252 11.60 -9.18 -7.19
N GLN A 253 10.97 -10.32 -7.47
CA GLN A 253 10.51 -10.66 -8.83
C GLN A 253 9.49 -9.61 -9.32
N TRP A 254 8.53 -9.23 -8.49
CA TRP A 254 7.56 -8.17 -8.81
C TRP A 254 8.25 -6.84 -9.13
N TYR A 255 9.24 -6.43 -8.32
CA TYR A 255 10.00 -5.19 -8.54
C TYR A 255 10.77 -5.24 -9.87
N THR A 256 11.35 -6.39 -10.20
CA THR A 256 12.05 -6.60 -11.47
C THR A 256 11.12 -6.45 -12.68
N ILE A 257 9.94 -7.07 -12.64
CA ILE A 257 8.92 -6.96 -13.69
C ILE A 257 8.42 -5.52 -13.80
N SER A 258 8.17 -4.86 -12.67
CA SER A 258 7.76 -3.44 -12.63
C SER A 258 8.80 -2.55 -13.32
N LYS A 259 10.07 -2.68 -12.94
CA LYS A 259 11.17 -1.93 -13.56
C LYS A 259 11.25 -2.16 -15.06
N GLN A 260 11.14 -3.41 -15.51
CA GLN A 260 11.15 -3.74 -16.93
C GLN A 260 9.98 -3.08 -17.66
N SER A 261 8.77 -3.21 -17.12
CA SER A 261 7.53 -2.69 -17.72
C SER A 261 7.54 -1.16 -17.92
N PHE A 262 8.42 -0.45 -17.21
CA PHE A 262 8.56 1.01 -17.33
C PHE A 262 9.96 1.45 -17.80
N SER A 263 10.80 0.52 -18.26
CA SER A 263 12.14 0.81 -18.77
C SER A 263 12.08 1.43 -20.17
N GLY A 264 11.89 2.75 -20.22
CA GLY A 264 11.76 3.52 -21.47
C GLY A 264 10.64 4.56 -21.46
N ASN A 265 9.79 4.55 -20.44
CA ASN A 265 8.77 5.59 -20.30
C ASN A 265 9.41 6.94 -19.96
N GLN A 266 9.16 7.94 -20.81
CA GLN A 266 9.62 9.32 -20.60
C GLN A 266 8.76 10.11 -19.61
N GLY A 267 7.58 9.58 -19.25
CA GLY A 267 6.63 10.22 -18.34
C GLY A 267 6.53 9.53 -16.98
N THR A 268 6.13 10.29 -15.96
CA THR A 268 5.88 9.76 -14.61
C THR A 268 4.46 9.22 -14.49
N CYS A 269 4.33 7.91 -14.23
CA CYS A 269 3.05 7.29 -13.89
C CYS A 269 2.85 7.27 -12.37
N TRP A 270 1.94 8.10 -11.85
CA TRP A 270 1.68 8.21 -10.42
C TRP A 270 1.08 6.94 -9.81
N THR A 271 0.32 6.16 -10.60
CA THR A 271 -0.15 4.82 -10.20
C THR A 271 1.02 3.88 -9.96
N THR A 272 2.03 3.88 -10.84
CA THR A 272 3.26 3.12 -10.64
C THR A 272 4.02 3.60 -9.40
N CYS A 273 4.11 4.91 -9.14
CA CYS A 273 4.70 5.43 -7.91
C CYS A 273 3.97 4.92 -6.66
N ALA A 274 2.63 4.96 -6.65
CA ALA A 274 1.83 4.42 -5.55
C ALA A 274 2.04 2.90 -5.37
N ASN A 275 2.13 2.14 -6.46
CA ASN A 275 2.45 0.71 -6.42
C ASN A 275 3.83 0.43 -5.81
N LEU A 276 4.84 1.24 -6.16
CA LEU A 276 6.19 1.12 -5.59
C LEU A 276 6.21 1.42 -4.09
N ILE A 277 5.44 2.41 -3.63
CA ILE A 277 5.29 2.69 -2.19
C ILE A 277 4.63 1.49 -1.49
N MET A 278 3.57 0.92 -2.07
CA MET A 278 2.91 -0.28 -1.52
C MET A 278 3.87 -1.47 -1.49
N TYR A 279 4.65 -1.70 -2.54
CA TYR A 279 5.72 -2.70 -2.58
C TYR A 279 6.69 -2.52 -1.40
N HIS A 280 7.24 -1.33 -1.20
CA HIS A 280 8.17 -1.08 -0.10
C HIS A 280 7.53 -1.26 1.28
N LEU A 281 6.26 -0.87 1.47
CA LEU A 281 5.55 -1.11 2.73
C LEU A 281 5.30 -2.60 2.99
N ILE A 282 4.97 -3.38 1.96
CA ILE A 282 4.79 -4.84 2.09
C ILE A 282 6.14 -5.50 2.37
N SER A 283 7.22 -5.09 1.68
CA SER A 283 8.57 -5.56 1.98
C SER A 283 9.01 -5.20 3.39
N LEU A 284 8.69 -4.01 3.91
CA LEU A 284 8.92 -3.69 5.32
C LEU A 284 8.21 -4.67 6.26
N ASN A 285 6.99 -5.09 5.94
CA ASN A 285 6.27 -6.09 6.73
C ASN A 285 6.88 -7.51 6.61
N THR A 286 7.75 -7.81 5.63
CA THR A 286 8.46 -9.10 5.62
C THR A 286 9.63 -9.14 6.59
N ILE A 287 10.21 -7.99 6.96
CA ILE A 287 11.39 -7.88 7.83
C ILE A 287 11.18 -7.08 9.12
N THR A 288 9.99 -6.51 9.34
CA THR A 288 9.66 -5.77 10.57
C THR A 288 8.30 -6.13 11.18
N SER A 289 8.15 -5.88 12.48
CA SER A 289 6.89 -5.97 13.22
C SER A 289 6.41 -4.56 13.60
N PHE A 290 5.65 -3.92 12.71
CA PHE A 290 5.18 -2.54 12.92
C PHE A 290 4.36 -2.38 14.21
N LYS A 291 3.47 -3.34 14.49
CA LYS A 291 2.64 -3.34 15.69
C LYS A 291 3.46 -3.32 16.98
N ASP A 292 4.50 -4.17 17.05
CA ASP A 292 5.38 -4.23 18.21
C ASP A 292 6.21 -2.93 18.34
N ILE A 293 6.65 -2.34 17.21
CA ILE A 293 7.33 -1.03 17.18
C ILE A 293 6.42 0.07 17.75
N GLU A 294 5.16 0.12 17.34
CA GLU A 294 4.23 1.15 17.79
C GLU A 294 3.89 0.99 19.28
N GLN A 295 3.68 -0.24 19.76
CA GLN A 295 3.49 -0.52 21.19
C GLN A 295 4.70 -0.08 22.02
N PHE A 296 5.91 -0.35 21.52
CA PHE A 296 7.14 0.10 22.14
C PHE A 296 7.21 1.62 22.20
N ALA A 297 6.97 2.32 21.08
CA ALA A 297 6.98 3.78 21.02
C ALA A 297 5.99 4.45 21.99
N ARG A 298 4.86 3.79 22.26
CA ARG A 298 3.82 4.23 23.21
C ARG A 298 4.13 3.89 24.67
N ARG A 299 5.29 3.26 24.95
CA ARG A 299 5.68 2.75 26.27
C ARG A 299 4.70 1.71 26.85
N GLU A 300 4.04 0.95 25.97
CA GLU A 300 3.16 -0.18 26.37
C GLU A 300 3.96 -1.45 26.68
N VAL A 301 5.24 -1.47 26.32
CA VAL A 301 6.16 -2.59 26.55
C VAL A 301 7.05 -2.30 27.76
N MET A 302 7.00 -3.19 28.76
CA MET A 302 7.78 -3.07 30.01
C MET A 302 9.22 -3.58 29.83
N VAL A 303 10.06 -2.77 29.18
CA VAL A 303 11.50 -3.03 29.01
C VAL A 303 12.30 -1.89 29.65
N GLY A 304 13.43 -2.21 30.28
CA GLY A 304 14.32 -1.19 30.86
C GLY A 304 15.19 -0.52 29.79
N PRO A 305 15.62 0.75 29.96
CA PRO A 305 16.33 1.51 28.92
C PRO A 305 17.55 0.82 28.33
N THR A 306 18.32 0.12 29.17
CA THR A 306 19.51 -0.63 28.75
C THR A 306 19.24 -1.80 27.82
N ARG A 307 17.97 -2.22 27.67
CA ARG A 307 17.54 -3.36 26.85
C ARG A 307 16.68 -2.96 25.66
N TYR A 308 16.42 -1.67 25.45
CA TYR A 308 15.64 -1.18 24.31
C TYR A 308 16.20 -1.67 22.98
N GLY A 309 17.52 -1.52 22.79
CA GLY A 309 18.20 -1.93 21.57
C GLY A 309 17.98 -3.40 21.23
N THR A 310 18.33 -4.28 22.19
CA THR A 310 18.21 -5.73 22.07
C THR A 310 16.77 -6.19 21.89
N TRP A 311 15.80 -5.55 22.55
CA TRP A 311 14.39 -5.90 22.40
C TRP A 311 13.88 -5.58 21.00
N LEU A 312 14.18 -4.39 20.47
CA LEU A 312 13.81 -4.00 19.11
C LEU A 312 14.46 -4.91 18.06
N GLN A 313 15.75 -5.22 18.21
CA GLN A 313 16.45 -6.11 17.27
C GLN A 313 15.92 -7.55 17.31
N SER A 314 15.60 -8.08 18.49
CA SER A 314 15.16 -9.49 18.60
C SER A 314 13.69 -9.69 18.23
N ARG A 315 12.84 -8.67 18.39
CA ARG A 315 11.39 -8.78 18.24
C ARG A 315 10.84 -8.04 17.01
N CYS A 316 11.44 -6.91 16.65
CA CYS A 316 10.82 -5.96 15.74
C CYS A 316 11.52 -5.83 14.39
N ILE A 317 12.85 -6.00 14.33
CA ILE A 317 13.65 -5.64 13.15
C ILE A 317 14.60 -6.80 12.82
N ASP A 318 14.31 -7.50 11.73
CA ASP A 318 15.11 -8.63 11.27
C ASP A 318 16.34 -8.16 10.45
N GLN A 319 16.16 -7.18 9.56
CA GLN A 319 17.19 -6.66 8.65
C GLN A 319 17.23 -5.11 8.68
N PRO A 320 18.07 -4.47 9.51
CA PRO A 320 18.00 -3.03 9.74
C PRO A 320 18.38 -2.18 8.52
N GLU A 321 19.41 -2.56 7.76
CA GLU A 321 19.83 -1.82 6.56
C GLU A 321 18.77 -1.88 5.45
N GLU A 322 18.19 -3.06 5.22
CA GLU A 322 17.07 -3.23 4.27
C GLU A 322 15.82 -2.47 4.71
N ALA A 323 15.53 -2.44 6.01
CA ALA A 323 14.42 -1.66 6.56
C ALA A 323 14.61 -0.16 6.31
N LEU A 324 15.82 0.38 6.54
CA LEU A 324 16.12 1.78 6.25
C LEU A 324 16.06 2.09 4.76
N PHE A 325 16.56 1.18 3.91
CA PHE A 325 16.44 1.31 2.47
C PHE A 325 14.98 1.50 2.05
N HIS A 326 14.08 0.61 2.47
CA HIS A 326 12.66 0.73 2.13
C HIS A 326 12.01 1.99 2.70
N CYS A 327 12.35 2.39 3.93
CA CYS A 327 11.87 3.66 4.50
C CYS A 327 12.30 4.86 3.66
N GLY A 328 13.58 4.92 3.26
CA GLY A 328 14.10 5.97 2.39
C GLY A 328 13.40 6.02 1.03
N GLN A 329 13.18 4.86 0.40
CA GLN A 329 12.47 4.80 -0.88
C GLN A 329 11.01 5.25 -0.80
N ILE A 330 10.30 4.93 0.28
CA ILE A 330 8.94 5.44 0.53
C ILE A 330 8.95 6.96 0.60
N LEU A 331 9.86 7.55 1.38
CA LEU A 331 9.97 9.00 1.51
C LEU A 331 10.34 9.68 0.19
N ARG A 332 11.30 9.12 -0.56
CA ARG A 332 11.70 9.60 -1.89
C ARG A 332 10.51 9.65 -2.85
N LEU A 333 9.75 8.54 -2.92
CA LEU A 333 8.59 8.43 -3.80
C LEU A 333 7.48 9.41 -3.39
N ILE A 334 7.21 9.57 -2.09
CA ILE A 334 6.18 10.54 -1.63
C ILE A 334 6.58 11.98 -1.95
N ARG A 335 7.85 12.33 -1.76
CA ARG A 335 8.36 13.68 -2.09
C ARG A 335 8.32 13.98 -3.58
N SER A 336 8.49 12.96 -4.44
CA SER A 336 8.39 13.15 -5.90
C SER A 336 6.97 13.36 -6.39
N MET A 337 5.96 12.94 -5.62
CA MET A 337 4.55 13.09 -5.98
C MET A 337 4.02 14.51 -5.69
N PRO A 338 3.47 15.21 -6.71
CA PRO A 338 2.70 16.43 -6.51
C PRO A 338 1.51 16.18 -5.57
N LYS A 339 1.19 17.16 -4.73
CA LYS A 339 0.13 17.05 -3.71
C LYS A 339 -1.21 16.52 -4.25
N PRO A 340 -1.74 17.01 -5.40
CA PRO A 340 -3.04 16.57 -5.89
C PRO A 340 -3.12 15.10 -6.33
N VAL A 341 -1.97 14.45 -6.56
CA VAL A 341 -1.91 13.06 -7.03
C VAL A 341 -1.41 12.09 -5.94
N ARG A 342 -1.10 12.59 -4.74
CA ARG A 342 -0.71 11.73 -3.62
C ARG A 342 -1.90 10.84 -3.24
N PRO A 343 -1.67 9.52 -3.01
CA PRO A 343 -2.74 8.62 -2.58
C PRO A 343 -3.30 9.07 -1.23
N PRO A 344 -4.60 8.91 -0.93
CA PRO A 344 -5.19 9.35 0.33
C PRO A 344 -4.51 8.81 1.59
N TRP A 345 -3.78 7.70 1.50
CA TRP A 345 -3.05 7.09 2.61
C TRP A 345 -1.58 7.54 2.74
N TRP A 346 -1.09 8.46 1.90
CA TRP A 346 0.33 8.84 1.84
C TRP A 346 0.92 9.24 3.20
N ALA A 347 0.15 9.96 4.03
CA ALA A 347 0.59 10.37 5.36
C ALA A 347 0.79 9.17 6.30
N GLY A 348 -0.03 8.13 6.14
CA GLY A 348 0.15 6.85 6.83
C GLY A 348 1.42 6.13 6.39
N ALA A 349 1.83 6.25 5.12
CA ALA A 349 3.08 5.68 4.63
C ALA A 349 4.29 6.41 5.22
N VAL A 350 4.26 7.75 5.30
CA VAL A 350 5.29 8.54 6.01
C VAL A 350 5.37 8.13 7.48
N TYR A 351 4.23 7.98 8.15
CA TYR A 351 4.19 7.51 9.54
C TYR A 351 4.88 6.17 9.72
N ARG A 352 4.56 5.18 8.87
CA ARG A 352 5.17 3.85 8.95
C ARG A 352 6.67 3.90 8.74
N ALA A 353 7.13 4.60 7.69
CA ALA A 353 8.55 4.77 7.41
C ALA A 353 9.27 5.48 8.58
N ALA A 354 8.67 6.53 9.14
CA ALA A 354 9.24 7.27 10.27
C ALA A 354 9.43 6.39 11.50
N MET A 355 8.41 5.63 11.90
CA MET A 355 8.47 4.79 13.09
C MET A 355 9.42 3.60 12.92
N ILE A 356 9.46 2.99 11.74
CA ILE A 356 10.40 1.89 11.47
C ILE A 356 11.83 2.41 11.46
N ALA A 357 12.13 3.50 10.76
CA ALA A 357 13.47 4.08 10.75
C ALA A 357 13.90 4.58 12.14
N TRP A 358 12.98 5.18 12.91
CA TRP A 358 13.19 5.53 14.32
C TRP A 358 13.56 4.31 15.16
N ALA A 359 12.79 3.22 15.02
CA ALA A 359 13.04 1.98 15.76
C ALA A 359 14.38 1.35 15.36
N THR A 360 14.80 1.47 14.10
CA THR A 360 16.12 1.01 13.64
C THR A 360 17.26 1.85 14.22
N GLY A 361 17.10 3.16 14.37
CA GLY A 361 18.07 3.98 15.10
C GLY A 361 18.15 3.62 16.59
N MET A 362 16.99 3.40 17.22
CA MET A 362 16.88 2.97 18.61
C MET A 362 17.48 1.58 18.86
N SER A 363 17.31 0.64 17.91
CA SER A 363 17.83 -0.73 18.04
C SER A 363 19.36 -0.76 18.13
N ARG A 364 20.02 0.23 17.52
CA ARG A 364 21.48 0.43 17.51
C ARG A 364 22.00 1.33 18.62
N GLY A 365 21.12 1.82 19.52
CA GLY A 365 21.51 2.72 20.60
C GLY A 365 22.11 4.04 20.10
N GLY A 366 21.70 4.51 18.93
CA GLY A 366 22.22 5.74 18.32
C GLY A 366 23.66 5.65 17.83
N GLN A 367 24.21 4.44 17.68
CA GLN A 367 25.54 4.25 17.10
C GLN A 367 25.50 4.41 15.57
N PRO A 368 26.54 5.03 14.96
CA PRO A 368 26.69 5.10 13.51
C PRO A 368 26.61 3.73 12.81
N PHE A 369 26.32 3.74 11.51
CA PHE A 369 26.26 2.51 10.72
C PHE A 369 27.65 1.96 10.40
N VAL A 370 28.63 2.85 10.31
CA VAL A 370 30.02 2.52 10.01
C VAL A 370 30.77 2.12 11.28
N SER A 371 31.55 1.03 11.20
CA SER A 371 32.54 0.69 12.24
C SER A 371 33.85 1.45 11.97
N GLU A 372 34.46 2.05 13.01
CA GLU A 372 35.71 2.86 12.95
C GLU A 372 36.95 2.12 12.39
N THR A 373 36.82 0.87 11.93
CA THR A 373 37.90 -0.03 11.53
C THR A 373 38.34 0.07 10.07
N HIS A 374 37.71 0.91 9.24
CA HIS A 374 38.16 1.11 7.86
C HIS A 374 39.16 2.28 7.77
N ASN A 375 40.40 1.94 7.42
CA ASN A 375 41.53 2.84 7.17
C ASN A 375 41.15 4.17 6.51
N GLY A 376 41.22 5.27 7.26
CA GLY A 376 41.57 6.62 6.77
C GLY A 376 40.56 7.38 5.91
N ASP A 377 39.66 6.72 5.19
CA ASP A 377 38.66 7.38 4.35
C ASP A 377 37.34 7.56 5.13
N ALA A 378 36.91 8.81 5.28
CA ALA A 378 35.62 9.14 5.88
C ALA A 378 34.51 8.41 5.12
N ALA A 379 33.63 7.71 5.84
CA ALA A 379 32.54 6.98 5.22
C ALA A 379 31.67 7.91 4.36
N ALA A 380 31.36 7.47 3.14
CA ALA A 380 30.49 8.21 2.24
C ALA A 380 29.10 8.38 2.89
N GLN A 381 28.78 9.62 3.24
CA GLN A 381 27.44 10.01 3.67
C GLN A 381 26.53 10.15 2.45
N PHE A 382 25.30 9.67 2.54
CA PHE A 382 24.35 9.76 1.43
C PHE A 382 22.90 9.90 1.89
N ALA A 383 22.09 10.59 1.09
CA ALA A 383 20.66 10.74 1.36
C ALA A 383 19.91 9.46 0.97
N ILE A 384 19.51 8.66 1.96
CA ILE A 384 18.78 7.40 1.74
C ILE A 384 17.41 7.61 1.10
N ASP A 385 16.88 8.83 1.23
CA ASP A 385 15.58 9.28 0.78
C ASP A 385 15.62 10.18 -0.48
N ASP A 386 16.77 10.27 -1.14
CA ASP A 386 16.94 11.03 -2.40
C ASP A 386 17.58 10.18 -3.52
N LEU A 387 18.22 9.06 -3.18
CA LEU A 387 18.85 8.15 -4.16
C LEU A 387 17.91 7.01 -4.59
N THR A 388 17.99 6.60 -5.86
CA THR A 388 17.24 5.46 -6.40
C THR A 388 17.82 4.12 -5.94
N PRO A 389 17.06 3.02 -6.00
CA PRO A 389 17.55 1.70 -5.61
C PRO A 389 18.78 1.22 -6.38
N GLU A 390 18.95 1.68 -7.61
CA GLU A 390 20.06 1.33 -8.50
C GLU A 390 21.36 2.08 -8.17
N HIS A 391 21.32 3.10 -7.32
CA HIS A 391 22.50 3.89 -6.99
C HIS A 391 23.53 3.04 -6.24
N ASP A 392 24.81 3.19 -6.59
CA ASP A 392 25.92 2.38 -6.02
C ASP A 392 25.98 2.48 -4.49
N LEU A 393 25.89 3.69 -3.93
CA LEU A 393 25.85 3.91 -2.48
C LEU A 393 24.70 3.16 -1.77
N ILE A 394 23.52 3.07 -2.39
CA ILE A 394 22.39 2.30 -1.85
C ILE A 394 22.70 0.80 -1.89
N SER A 395 23.23 0.33 -3.01
CA SER A 395 23.61 -1.08 -3.17
C SER A 395 24.70 -1.50 -2.17
N ARG A 396 25.73 -0.67 -1.97
CA ARG A 396 26.82 -0.93 -1.02
C ARG A 396 26.33 -0.90 0.43
N PHE A 397 25.45 0.03 0.78
CA PHE A 397 24.84 0.08 2.11
C PHE A 397 24.04 -1.19 2.42
N VAL A 398 23.15 -1.61 1.52
CA VAL A 398 22.29 -2.78 1.76
C VAL A 398 23.07 -4.09 1.74
N LYS A 399 24.01 -4.27 0.80
CA LYS A 399 24.72 -5.56 0.60
C LYS A 399 25.99 -5.72 1.44
N HIS A 400 26.70 -4.61 1.68
CA HIS A 400 28.02 -4.61 2.30
C HIS A 400 28.05 -3.84 3.63
N GLN A 401 26.94 -3.22 4.03
CA GLN A 401 26.86 -2.40 5.25
C GLN A 401 27.89 -1.24 5.23
N GLU A 402 28.15 -0.71 4.04
CA GLU A 402 29.11 0.37 3.80
C GLU A 402 28.41 1.72 3.57
N GLY A 403 28.96 2.78 4.16
CA GLY A 403 28.43 4.15 4.06
C GLY A 403 27.53 4.53 5.23
N GLU A 404 27.29 5.83 5.38
CA GLU A 404 26.46 6.38 6.46
C GLU A 404 25.15 6.94 5.89
N PRO A 405 23.99 6.33 6.19
CA PRO A 405 22.71 6.77 5.68
C PRO A 405 22.25 8.05 6.40
N MET A 406 21.89 9.04 5.60
CA MET A 406 21.38 10.33 6.04
C MET A 406 19.93 10.51 5.56
N ILE A 407 19.13 11.27 6.32
CA ILE A 407 17.78 11.68 5.94
C ILE A 407 17.77 13.17 5.58
N THR A 408 16.97 13.51 4.57
CA THR A 408 16.84 14.89 4.09
C THR A 408 15.81 15.66 4.90
N ASN A 409 16.24 16.73 5.57
CA ASN A 409 15.37 17.63 6.33
C ASN A 409 14.59 18.57 5.38
N GLY A 410 13.60 19.28 5.92
CA GLY A 410 12.78 20.22 5.14
C GLY A 410 13.57 21.38 4.51
N ASP A 411 14.69 21.77 5.13
CA ASP A 411 15.64 22.77 4.64
C ASP A 411 16.70 22.19 3.68
N ARG A 412 16.56 20.92 3.29
CA ARG A 412 17.49 20.13 2.45
C ARG A 412 18.84 19.84 3.09
N THR A 413 19.01 20.11 4.39
CA THR A 413 20.18 19.62 5.11
C THR A 413 20.07 18.12 5.35
N LEU A 414 21.21 17.46 5.54
CA LEU A 414 21.29 16.03 5.82
C LEU A 414 21.52 15.80 7.31
N SER A 415 20.70 14.93 7.89
CA SER A 415 20.82 14.49 9.27
C SER A 415 21.08 12.98 9.35
N PRO A 416 21.94 12.49 10.27
CA PRO A 416 22.16 11.05 10.40
C PRO A 416 20.89 10.30 10.82
N VAL A 417 20.61 9.18 10.14
CA VAL A 417 19.43 8.35 10.41
C VAL A 417 19.53 7.59 11.73
N HIS A 418 20.75 7.27 12.18
CA HIS A 418 20.94 6.56 13.45
C HIS A 418 20.47 7.38 14.66
N VAL A 419 20.34 8.71 14.53
CA VAL A 419 19.79 9.58 15.58
C VAL A 419 18.26 9.60 15.45
N PRO A 420 17.50 8.96 16.36
CA PRO A 420 16.08 8.71 16.13
C PRO A 420 15.22 9.99 16.05
N SER A 421 15.59 11.05 16.77
CA SER A 421 14.88 12.34 16.74
C SER A 421 14.99 13.05 15.38
N ASN A 422 16.10 12.86 14.66
CA ASN A 422 16.29 13.41 13.32
C ASN A 422 15.29 12.82 12.34
N VAL A 423 15.09 11.50 12.39
CA VAL A 423 14.14 10.78 11.53
C VAL A 423 12.71 11.29 11.74
N LEU A 424 12.28 11.37 13.00
CA LEU A 424 10.94 11.84 13.33
C LEU A 424 10.74 13.31 12.90
N SER A 425 11.76 14.16 13.07
CA SER A 425 11.70 15.58 12.70
C SER A 425 11.63 15.78 11.18
N ALA A 426 12.46 15.06 10.42
CA ALA A 426 12.44 15.12 8.96
C ALA A 426 11.09 14.65 8.40
N CYS A 427 10.54 13.54 8.92
CA CYS A 427 9.23 13.04 8.52
C CYS A 427 8.08 13.97 8.94
N ALA A 428 8.17 14.62 10.10
CA ALA A 428 7.22 15.66 10.50
C ALA A 428 7.23 16.84 9.52
N GLY A 429 8.41 17.22 9.00
CA GLY A 429 8.56 18.21 7.93
C GLY A 429 7.89 17.79 6.62
N VAL A 430 8.01 16.52 6.20
CA VAL A 430 7.30 16.01 5.01
C VAL A 430 5.77 16.12 5.15
N LEU A 431 5.25 15.97 6.37
CA LEU A 431 3.82 16.09 6.64
C LEU A 431 3.32 17.54 6.67
N GLU A 432 4.19 18.54 6.78
CA GLU A 432 3.84 19.96 6.66
C GLU A 432 3.48 20.36 5.23
N ASP A 433 3.86 19.55 4.24
CA ASP A 433 3.57 19.80 2.83
C ASP A 433 2.07 20.01 2.56
N ASP A 434 1.18 19.36 3.31
CA ASP A 434 -0.26 19.45 3.09
C ASP A 434 -1.04 19.65 4.39
N PRO A 435 -1.11 20.89 4.90
CA PRO A 435 -1.85 21.20 6.12
C PRO A 435 -3.37 21.10 5.94
N SER A 436 -3.85 20.98 4.69
CA SER A 436 -5.28 20.82 4.42
C SER A 436 -5.78 19.47 4.90
N MET A 437 -4.94 18.44 4.77
CA MET A 437 -5.25 17.07 5.11
C MET A 437 -5.17 16.82 6.63
N ARG A 438 -6.33 16.64 7.26
CA ARG A 438 -6.45 16.41 8.71
C ARG A 438 -5.66 15.19 9.20
N LEU A 439 -5.59 14.13 8.38
CA LEU A 439 -4.80 12.95 8.71
C LEU A 439 -3.31 13.26 8.80
N ALA A 440 -2.75 14.02 7.84
CA ALA A 440 -1.35 14.41 7.84
C ALA A 440 -0.99 15.26 9.06
N ASP A 441 -1.82 16.26 9.39
CA ASP A 441 -1.65 17.09 10.59
C ASP A 441 -1.74 16.26 11.88
N GLY A 442 -2.71 15.36 11.99
CA GLY A 442 -2.83 14.45 13.15
C GLY A 442 -1.60 13.57 13.34
N ILE A 443 -1.07 13.00 12.24
CA ILE A 443 0.15 12.19 12.27
C ILE A 443 1.37 13.05 12.63
N ARG A 444 1.50 14.25 12.07
CA ARG A 444 2.60 15.17 12.37
C ARG A 444 2.68 15.46 13.86
N ARG A 445 1.55 15.85 14.48
CA ARG A 445 1.48 16.10 15.92
C ARG A 445 1.88 14.88 16.74
N LYS A 446 1.47 13.67 16.30
CA LYS A 446 1.85 12.41 16.94
C LYS A 446 3.37 12.17 16.89
N LEU A 447 4.01 12.43 15.75
CA LEU A 447 5.47 12.32 15.63
C LEU A 447 6.19 13.31 16.56
N LEU A 448 5.70 14.54 16.67
CA LEU A 448 6.25 15.55 17.59
C LEU A 448 6.13 15.11 19.06
N ILE A 449 4.99 14.52 19.46
CA ILE A 449 4.82 13.94 20.80
C ILE A 449 5.85 12.84 21.05
N PHE A 450 6.11 11.97 20.07
CA PHE A 450 7.12 10.92 20.23
C PHE A 450 8.55 11.50 20.35
N ILE A 451 8.89 12.57 19.63
CA ILE A 451 10.18 13.25 19.81
C ILE A 451 10.36 13.69 21.26
N ASP A 452 9.35 14.34 21.84
CA ASP A 452 9.45 14.83 23.23
C ASP A 452 9.45 13.69 24.24
N THR A 453 8.67 12.62 23.99
CA THR A 453 8.56 11.45 24.86
C THR A 453 9.87 10.63 24.95
N TRP A 454 10.70 10.68 23.90
CA TRP A 454 11.93 9.90 23.77
C TRP A 454 13.20 10.78 23.77
N ARG A 455 13.09 12.05 24.20
CA ARG A 455 14.23 12.96 24.40
C ARG A 455 14.95 12.73 25.74
N GLU A 456 14.23 12.16 26.71
CA GLU A 456 14.73 11.69 28.02
C GLU A 456 15.12 10.21 27.97
#